data_AF-A0A7S1WR16-F1
#
_entry.id   AF-A0A7S1WR16-F1
#
_cell.length_a   1.000
_cell.length_b   1.000
_cell.length_c   1.000
_cell.angle_alpha   90.00
_cell.angle_beta   90.00
_cell.angle_gamma   90.00
#
_symmetry.space_group_name_H-M   'P 1'
#
loop_
_entity.id
_entity.type
_entity.pdbx_description
1 polymer ?
#
loop_
_entity_poly.entity_id
_entity_poly.type
_entity_poly.pdbx_seq_one_letter_code
_entity_poly.pdbx_strand_id
1 'polypeptide(L)'
;APATPFQAPEQAKEETEGMLQYLLGEKAVPCDLALIRSPAEFCPQDVSFPGIRPGLYVGDYGHSFYGQFRTEVLLLEYMTFEAESLLVEAGRTIFARPMGEPAPHELELLADMDCPVTFTRGVKQCGDIHVSMGATTFVAVCGPPEACSKLAAGQTAPPVVINRHLGRREPVRRAWRGFGTLAMQGFRAPSWAGGWLVQLEDVAASGSNRFGFVWDRNQDAVVLQWVATQDTSPFLQREWLPEDLQ
;
A
#
# COMPACT_ATOMS: atom_id res chain seq x y z
N ALA A 1 -5.87 11.11 -32.77
CA ALA A 1 -5.91 12.34 -31.96
C ALA A 1 -6.13 11.92 -30.51
N PRO A 2 -5.46 12.53 -29.52
CA PRO A 2 -5.85 12.30 -28.13
C PRO A 2 -7.32 12.71 -27.98
N ALA A 3 -8.14 11.85 -27.36
CA ALA A 3 -9.53 12.16 -27.10
C ALA A 3 -9.61 13.43 -26.24
N THR A 4 -10.44 14.37 -26.66
CA THR A 4 -10.70 15.59 -25.90
C THR A 4 -11.27 15.20 -24.53
N PRO A 5 -10.78 15.78 -23.41
CA PRO A 5 -11.39 15.54 -22.10
C PRO A 5 -12.89 15.94 -22.12
N PHE A 6 -13.67 15.33 -21.23
CA PHE A 6 -15.13 15.48 -21.17
C PHE A 6 -15.55 16.95 -21.26
N GLN A 7 -16.53 17.27 -22.12
CA GLN A 7 -16.92 18.66 -22.38
C GLN A 7 -17.87 19.23 -21.32
N ALA A 8 -18.53 18.36 -20.54
CA ALA A 8 -19.44 18.73 -19.48
C ALA A 8 -19.41 17.71 -18.31
N PRO A 9 -19.66 18.15 -17.07
CA PRO A 9 -19.69 17.28 -15.88
C PRO A 9 -20.71 16.15 -15.96
N GLU A 10 -21.90 16.44 -16.52
CA GLU A 10 -22.97 15.47 -16.68
C GLU A 10 -22.56 14.35 -17.66
N GLN A 11 -21.82 14.71 -18.70
CA GLN A 11 -21.28 13.75 -19.67
C GLN A 11 -20.23 12.84 -19.02
N ALA A 12 -19.33 13.40 -18.22
CA ALA A 12 -18.32 12.62 -17.51
C ALA A 12 -18.93 11.64 -16.50
N LYS A 13 -20.00 12.08 -15.81
CA LYS A 13 -20.77 11.24 -14.89
C LYS A 13 -21.45 10.09 -15.63
N GLU A 14 -22.17 10.38 -16.72
CA GLU A 14 -22.90 9.37 -17.50
C GLU A 14 -21.94 8.32 -18.11
N GLU A 15 -20.81 8.75 -18.67
CA GLU A 15 -19.80 7.84 -19.23
C GLU A 15 -19.10 7.01 -18.14
N THR A 16 -18.80 7.60 -16.98
CA THR A 16 -18.22 6.87 -15.84
C THR A 16 -19.20 5.84 -15.27
N GLU A 17 -20.48 6.21 -15.11
CA GLU A 17 -21.54 5.30 -14.68
C GLU A 17 -21.71 4.14 -15.68
N GLY A 18 -21.67 4.42 -16.99
CA GLY A 18 -21.72 3.40 -18.03
C GLY A 18 -20.53 2.44 -17.99
N MET A 19 -19.31 2.94 -17.76
CA MET A 19 -18.12 2.11 -17.57
C MET A 19 -18.22 1.24 -16.33
N LEU A 20 -18.68 1.79 -15.20
CA LEU A 20 -18.86 1.04 -13.96
C LEU A 20 -19.94 -0.04 -14.11
N GLN A 21 -21.07 0.26 -14.75
CA GLN A 21 -22.13 -0.72 -15.03
C GLN A 21 -21.62 -1.86 -15.94
N TYR A 22 -20.77 -1.55 -16.92
CA TYR A 22 -20.14 -2.56 -17.75
C TYR A 22 -19.16 -3.44 -16.96
N LEU A 23 -18.34 -2.83 -16.10
CA LEU A 23 -17.35 -3.52 -15.26
C LEU A 23 -17.96 -4.30 -14.09
N LEU A 24 -19.15 -3.92 -13.62
CA LEU A 24 -19.85 -4.53 -12.47
C LEU A 24 -21.05 -5.40 -12.90
N GLY A 25 -21.40 -5.40 -14.19
CA GLY A 25 -22.56 -6.12 -14.71
C GLY A 25 -22.39 -7.65 -14.68
N GLU A 26 -23.49 -8.38 -14.86
CA GLU A 26 -23.53 -9.86 -14.78
C GLU A 26 -22.62 -10.60 -15.79
N LYS A 27 -22.13 -9.88 -16.82
CA LYS A 27 -21.18 -10.40 -17.83
C LYS A 27 -19.74 -9.94 -17.58
N ALA A 28 -19.48 -9.25 -16.48
CA ALA A 28 -18.15 -8.75 -16.16
C ALA A 28 -17.18 -9.89 -15.88
N VAL A 29 -15.96 -9.73 -16.39
CA VAL A 29 -14.80 -10.52 -15.96
C VAL A 29 -14.58 -10.19 -14.48
N PRO A 30 -14.29 -11.16 -13.58
CA PRO A 30 -14.00 -10.85 -12.18
C PRO A 30 -12.88 -9.82 -12.11
N CYS A 31 -13.26 -8.60 -11.73
CA CYS A 31 -12.39 -7.45 -11.61
C CYS A 31 -12.59 -6.90 -10.20
N ASP A 32 -11.57 -7.05 -9.37
CA ASP A 32 -11.51 -6.34 -8.10
C ASP A 32 -11.25 -4.87 -8.42
N LEU A 33 -12.33 -4.06 -8.46
CA LEU A 33 -12.21 -2.62 -8.57
C LEU A 33 -11.73 -2.06 -7.23
N ALA A 34 -10.45 -1.71 -7.16
CA ALA A 34 -9.92 -0.94 -6.05
C ALA A 34 -10.18 0.55 -6.31
N LEU A 35 -11.00 1.18 -5.48
CA LEU A 35 -11.09 2.64 -5.45
C LEU A 35 -9.79 3.16 -4.83
N ILE A 36 -8.86 3.58 -5.69
CA ILE A 36 -7.73 4.37 -5.26
C ILE A 36 -8.31 5.73 -4.86
N ARG A 37 -8.36 6.05 -3.56
CA ARG A 37 -8.68 7.42 -3.11
C ARG A 37 -7.81 8.38 -3.92
N SER A 38 -8.42 9.45 -4.42
CA SER A 38 -7.74 10.39 -5.31
C SER A 38 -6.38 10.77 -4.69
N PRO A 39 -5.27 10.57 -5.41
CA PRO A 39 -3.96 11.01 -4.97
C PRO A 39 -3.87 12.52 -4.67
N ALA A 40 -4.90 13.31 -5.02
CA ALA A 40 -5.07 14.73 -4.68
C ALA A 40 -5.81 14.97 -3.34
N GLU A 41 -6.60 14.01 -2.85
CA GLU A 41 -7.19 14.05 -1.49
C GLU A 41 -6.14 13.74 -0.41
N PHE A 42 -5.01 13.14 -0.80
CA PHE A 42 -3.88 12.90 0.08
C PHE A 42 -2.96 14.13 0.15
N CYS A 43 -2.88 14.75 1.33
CA CYS A 43 -1.93 15.83 1.58
C CYS A 43 -0.63 15.25 2.18
N PRO A 44 0.46 15.08 1.40
CA PRO A 44 1.76 14.57 1.90
C PRO A 44 2.41 15.50 2.94
N GLN A 45 1.86 16.71 3.13
CA GLN A 45 2.35 17.74 4.04
C GLN A 45 1.71 17.66 5.43
N ASP A 46 0.64 16.87 5.61
CA ASP A 46 0.11 16.61 6.94
C ASP A 46 1.08 15.74 7.72
N VAL A 47 1.79 16.36 8.66
CA VAL A 47 2.75 15.68 9.55
C VAL A 47 2.09 14.77 10.56
N SER A 48 0.77 14.91 10.77
CA SER A 48 -0.03 14.02 11.61
C SER A 48 -0.47 12.75 10.86
N PHE A 49 -0.42 12.77 9.53
CA PHE A 49 -0.72 11.63 8.68
C PHE A 49 0.58 10.90 8.25
N PRO A 50 0.61 9.57 8.24
CA PRO A 50 1.76 8.80 7.79
C PRO A 50 2.06 9.10 6.33
N GLY A 51 3.17 9.80 6.08
CA GLY A 51 3.43 10.52 4.83
C GLY A 51 4.03 9.69 3.69
N ILE A 52 3.40 8.55 3.34
CA ILE A 52 3.57 7.92 2.02
C ILE A 52 2.25 8.02 1.27
N ARG A 53 2.29 8.48 0.02
CA ARG A 53 1.10 8.66 -0.80
C ARG A 53 0.38 7.32 -1.07
N PRO A 54 -0.95 7.21 -0.88
CA PRO A 54 -1.70 6.04 -1.31
C PRO A 54 -1.75 6.00 -2.85
N GLY A 55 -1.81 4.80 -3.41
CA GLY A 55 -1.83 4.57 -4.86
C GLY A 55 -0.85 3.49 -5.30
N LEU A 56 -0.61 3.42 -6.60
CA LEU A 56 0.21 2.40 -7.25
C LEU A 56 1.69 2.74 -7.21
N TYR A 57 2.45 1.72 -6.86
CA TYR A 57 3.90 1.75 -6.86
C TYR A 57 4.44 0.55 -7.62
N VAL A 58 5.57 0.74 -8.29
CA VAL A 58 6.28 -0.31 -9.00
C VAL A 58 7.65 -0.53 -8.40
N GLY A 59 8.04 -1.79 -8.24
CA GLY A 59 9.34 -2.21 -7.73
C GLY A 59 9.94 -3.31 -8.58
N ASP A 60 11.25 -3.50 -8.47
CA ASP A 60 11.98 -4.57 -9.15
C ASP A 60 12.82 -5.35 -8.12
N TYR A 61 12.65 -6.68 -8.10
CA TYR A 61 13.37 -7.57 -7.19
C TYR A 61 14.86 -7.69 -7.49
N GLY A 62 15.31 -7.31 -8.70
CA GLY A 62 16.70 -7.34 -9.15
C GLY A 62 17.27 -8.74 -9.47
N HIS A 63 16.56 -9.82 -9.10
CA HIS A 63 17.06 -11.18 -9.28
C HIS A 63 16.44 -11.89 -10.48
N SER A 64 17.29 -12.48 -11.32
CA SER A 64 16.88 -13.24 -12.50
C SER A 64 16.01 -14.47 -12.18
N PHE A 65 16.11 -15.04 -10.97
CA PHE A 65 15.31 -16.22 -10.58
C PHE A 65 13.81 -15.93 -10.54
N TYR A 66 13.40 -14.67 -10.35
CA TYR A 66 11.97 -14.31 -10.41
C TYR A 66 11.43 -14.33 -11.84
N GLY A 67 12.28 -14.31 -12.87
CA GLY A 67 11.88 -14.36 -14.27
C GLY A 67 10.84 -13.28 -14.60
N GLN A 68 9.64 -13.70 -15.02
CA GLN A 68 8.53 -12.81 -15.33
C GLN A 68 7.93 -12.11 -14.09
N PHE A 69 8.18 -12.61 -12.89
CA PHE A 69 7.69 -12.05 -11.62
C PHE A 69 8.67 -11.06 -10.98
N ARG A 70 9.69 -10.63 -11.72
CA ARG A 70 10.75 -9.74 -11.19
C ARG A 70 10.24 -8.34 -10.84
N THR A 71 9.15 -7.91 -11.47
CA THR A 71 8.56 -6.59 -11.27
C THR A 71 7.29 -6.76 -10.46
N GLU A 72 7.15 -5.99 -9.39
CA GLU A 72 5.94 -5.95 -8.60
C GLU A 72 5.22 -4.63 -8.78
N VAL A 73 3.89 -4.69 -8.82
CA VAL A 73 3.03 -3.52 -8.69
C VAL A 73 2.23 -3.68 -7.41
N LEU A 74 2.28 -2.65 -6.56
CA LEU A 74 1.62 -2.60 -5.27
C LEU A 74 0.67 -1.42 -5.21
N LEU A 75 -0.53 -1.65 -4.71
CA LEU A 75 -1.45 -0.61 -4.29
C LEU A 75 -1.24 -0.35 -2.80
N LEU A 76 -0.89 0.89 -2.43
CA LEU A 76 -0.80 1.34 -1.05
C LEU A 76 -2.12 1.99 -0.63
N GLU A 77 -2.68 1.54 0.48
CA GLU A 77 -3.95 2.03 1.02
C GLU A 77 -3.80 2.35 2.51
N TYR A 78 -4.63 3.26 3.01
CA TYR A 78 -4.80 3.53 4.43
C TYR A 78 -6.16 3.06 4.90
N MET A 79 -6.19 2.41 6.05
CA MET A 79 -7.42 1.94 6.68
C MET A 79 -7.36 2.25 8.17
N THR A 80 -8.42 2.85 8.69
CA THR A 80 -8.59 3.13 10.11
C THR A 80 -9.65 2.21 10.67
N PHE A 81 -9.35 1.58 11.80
CA PHE A 81 -10.27 0.71 12.51
C PHE A 81 -10.50 1.27 13.90
N GLU A 82 -11.75 1.25 14.34
CA GLU A 82 -12.11 1.60 15.70
C GLU A 82 -11.61 0.51 16.67
N ALA A 83 -11.37 0.89 17.93
CA ALA A 83 -10.80 -0.02 18.92
C ALA A 83 -11.61 -1.31 19.08
N GLU A 84 -12.94 -1.19 19.12
CA GLU A 84 -13.86 -2.32 19.27
C GLU A 84 -13.88 -3.27 18.06
N SER A 85 -13.57 -2.76 16.86
CA SER A 85 -13.61 -3.53 15.62
C SER A 85 -12.24 -4.02 15.17
N LEU A 86 -11.16 -3.52 15.79
CA LEU A 86 -9.78 -3.76 15.37
C LEU A 86 -9.44 -5.25 15.18
N LEU A 87 -9.67 -6.08 16.19
CA LEU A 87 -9.32 -7.51 16.13
C LEU A 87 -10.08 -8.26 15.05
N VAL A 88 -11.37 -7.96 14.89
CA VAL A 88 -12.25 -8.69 13.98
C VAL A 88 -12.12 -8.16 12.56
N GLU A 89 -12.23 -6.85 12.37
CA GLU A 89 -12.24 -6.22 11.06
C GLU A 89 -10.84 -6.15 10.47
N ALA A 90 -9.82 -5.67 11.20
CA ALA A 90 -8.46 -5.65 10.65
C ALA A 90 -7.96 -7.08 10.39
N GLY A 91 -8.28 -8.01 11.28
CA GLY A 91 -8.04 -9.45 11.10
C GLY A 91 -8.61 -9.99 9.77
N ARG A 92 -9.85 -9.60 9.44
CA ARG A 92 -10.57 -10.07 8.24
C ARG A 92 -10.29 -9.26 6.97
N THR A 93 -9.78 -8.05 7.08
CA THR A 93 -9.62 -7.14 5.93
C THR A 93 -8.17 -6.94 5.51
N ILE A 94 -7.27 -6.66 6.46
CA ILE A 94 -5.86 -6.34 6.14
C ILE A 94 -4.92 -7.50 6.47
N PHE A 95 -5.28 -8.33 7.45
CA PHE A 95 -4.50 -9.51 7.83
C PHE A 95 -5.05 -10.83 7.27
N ALA A 96 -6.18 -10.81 6.56
CA ALA A 96 -6.82 -12.01 6.05
C ALA A 96 -5.97 -12.74 5.02
N ARG A 97 -6.09 -14.07 5.07
CA ARG A 97 -5.32 -14.98 4.22
C ARG A 97 -6.17 -16.16 3.73
N PRO A 98 -5.90 -16.65 2.50
CA PRO A 98 -6.58 -17.79 1.90
C PRO A 98 -6.71 -19.05 2.77
N MET A 99 -5.78 -19.35 3.67
CA MET A 99 -5.85 -20.57 4.50
C MET A 99 -6.24 -20.28 5.96
N GLY A 100 -6.70 -19.06 6.27
CA GLY A 100 -7.15 -18.68 7.60
C GLY A 100 -6.03 -18.51 8.62
N GLU A 101 -4.83 -18.14 8.16
CA GLU A 101 -3.69 -17.86 9.02
C GLU A 101 -4.01 -16.74 10.01
N PRO A 102 -3.54 -16.86 11.27
CA PRO A 102 -3.85 -15.86 12.29
C PRO A 102 -3.17 -14.53 11.99
N ALA A 103 -3.83 -13.44 12.40
CA ALA A 103 -3.21 -12.12 12.46
C ALA A 103 -2.03 -12.12 13.46
N PRO A 104 -1.10 -11.16 13.35
CA PRO A 104 -0.03 -10.99 14.34
C PRO A 104 -0.61 -10.78 15.75
N HIS A 105 -0.02 -11.41 16.75
CA HIS A 105 -0.46 -11.30 18.15
C HIS A 105 -0.39 -9.86 18.67
N GLU A 106 0.53 -9.05 18.11
CA GLU A 106 0.64 -7.64 18.42
C GLU A 106 -0.61 -6.82 18.08
N LEU A 107 -1.55 -7.35 17.30
CA LEU A 107 -2.85 -6.71 17.08
C LEU A 107 -3.67 -6.64 18.38
N GLU A 108 -3.52 -7.62 19.29
CA GLU A 108 -4.13 -7.59 20.62
C GLU A 108 -3.57 -6.44 21.46
N LEU A 109 -2.25 -6.19 21.37
CA LEU A 109 -1.62 -5.07 22.05
C LEU A 109 -2.20 -3.73 21.59
N LEU A 110 -2.53 -3.60 20.30
CA LEU A 110 -3.12 -2.38 19.75
C LEU A 110 -4.60 -2.25 20.15
N ALA A 111 -5.35 -3.35 20.21
CA ALA A 111 -6.75 -3.35 20.62
C ALA A 111 -6.93 -2.88 22.07
N ASP A 112 -6.00 -3.24 22.95
CA ASP A 112 -5.97 -2.82 24.36
C ASP A 112 -5.77 -1.31 24.56
N MET A 113 -5.51 -0.53 23.50
CA MET A 113 -5.31 0.92 23.61
C MET A 113 -6.60 1.72 23.70
N ASP A 114 -7.74 1.12 23.36
CA ASP A 114 -9.05 1.79 23.34
C ASP A 114 -9.05 3.08 22.50
N CYS A 115 -8.36 3.06 21.35
CA CYS A 115 -8.37 4.15 20.39
C CYS A 115 -8.40 3.65 18.93
N PRO A 116 -8.86 4.47 17.97
CA PRO A 116 -8.80 4.10 16.56
C PRO A 116 -7.35 3.93 16.11
N VAL A 117 -7.07 2.92 15.29
CA VAL A 117 -5.72 2.67 14.76
C VAL A 117 -5.75 2.73 13.25
N THR A 118 -4.87 3.56 12.69
CA THR A 118 -4.66 3.70 11.26
C THR A 118 -3.49 2.83 10.82
N PHE A 119 -3.75 1.98 9.84
CA PHE A 119 -2.76 1.16 9.17
C PHE A 119 -2.56 1.66 7.75
N THR A 120 -1.37 1.43 7.23
CA THR A 120 -1.16 1.33 5.80
C THR A 120 -0.97 -0.12 5.40
N ARG A 121 -1.50 -0.51 4.25
CA ARG A 121 -1.28 -1.84 3.67
C ARG A 121 -0.83 -1.74 2.23
N GLY A 122 0.07 -2.64 1.83
CA GLY A 122 0.44 -2.84 0.43
C GLY A 122 -0.25 -4.08 -0.12
N VAL A 123 -0.99 -3.94 -1.22
CA VAL A 123 -1.72 -5.03 -1.89
C VAL A 123 -1.10 -5.33 -3.25
N LYS A 124 -0.82 -6.60 -3.53
CA LYS A 124 -0.23 -7.07 -4.80
C LYS A 124 -1.20 -6.94 -5.97
N GLN A 125 -0.85 -6.12 -6.96
CA GLN A 125 -1.66 -5.97 -8.18
C GLN A 125 -1.23 -6.91 -9.31
N CYS A 126 0.01 -7.44 -9.27
CA CYS A 126 0.49 -8.40 -10.29
C CYS A 126 0.89 -9.77 -9.72
N GLY A 127 0.83 -9.94 -8.39
CA GLY A 127 1.35 -11.13 -7.70
C GLY A 127 2.86 -11.35 -7.95
N ASP A 128 3.42 -12.35 -7.27
CA ASP A 128 4.73 -12.92 -7.60
C ASP A 128 4.72 -14.44 -7.29
N ILE A 129 5.89 -15.08 -7.32
CA ILE A 129 6.01 -16.52 -7.05
C ILE A 129 5.65 -16.89 -5.60
N HIS A 130 5.70 -15.95 -4.68
CA HIS A 130 5.44 -16.09 -3.26
C HIS A 130 4.07 -15.57 -2.86
N VAL A 131 3.63 -14.41 -3.34
CA VAL A 131 2.39 -13.73 -2.91
C VAL A 131 1.45 -13.51 -4.09
N SER A 132 0.22 -14.01 -3.99
CA SER A 132 -0.79 -13.89 -5.05
C SER A 132 -1.24 -12.44 -5.28
N MET A 133 -1.75 -12.17 -6.48
CA MET A 133 -2.51 -10.95 -6.78
C MET A 133 -3.70 -10.79 -5.80
N GLY A 134 -4.03 -9.56 -5.43
CA GLY A 134 -5.07 -9.20 -4.46
C GLY A 134 -4.66 -9.39 -2.99
N ALA A 135 -3.56 -10.10 -2.71
CA ALA A 135 -3.14 -10.35 -1.34
C ALA A 135 -2.36 -9.16 -0.75
N THR A 136 -2.59 -8.90 0.54
CA THR A 136 -1.78 -7.97 1.32
C THR A 136 -0.35 -8.51 1.42
N THR A 137 0.64 -7.75 0.99
CA THR A 137 2.06 -8.11 1.10
C THR A 137 2.71 -7.55 2.37
N PHE A 138 2.27 -6.40 2.86
CA PHE A 138 2.69 -5.84 4.15
C PHE A 138 1.59 -4.97 4.75
N VAL A 139 1.68 -4.76 6.06
CA VAL A 139 0.87 -3.83 6.85
C VAL A 139 1.81 -3.07 7.78
N ALA A 140 1.62 -1.76 7.98
CA ALA A 140 2.35 -1.00 8.98
C ALA A 140 1.39 -0.10 9.79
N VAL A 141 1.71 0.09 11.07
CA VAL A 141 0.95 0.99 11.96
C VAL A 141 1.44 2.40 11.77
N CYS A 142 0.47 3.27 11.58
CA CYS A 142 0.64 4.55 10.92
C CYS A 142 0.11 5.68 11.82
N GLY A 143 -0.90 5.39 12.63
CA GLY A 143 -1.33 6.26 13.71
C GLY A 143 -2.29 5.55 14.66
N PRO A 144 -2.58 6.16 15.82
CA PRO A 144 -1.99 7.40 16.33
C PRO A 144 -0.53 7.19 16.80
N PRO A 145 0.23 8.25 17.13
CA PRO A 145 1.63 8.15 17.56
C PRO A 145 1.85 7.15 18.71
N GLU A 146 0.92 7.08 19.64
CA GLU A 146 0.94 6.14 20.77
C GLU A 146 0.92 4.69 20.28
N ALA A 147 0.12 4.39 19.25
CA ALA A 147 0.02 3.05 18.66
C ALA A 147 1.31 2.68 17.91
N CYS A 148 1.87 3.65 17.18
CA CYS A 148 3.18 3.51 16.55
C CYS A 148 4.27 3.22 17.59
N SER A 149 4.30 3.96 18.70
CA SER A 149 5.26 3.75 19.79
C SER A 149 5.05 2.42 20.51
N LYS A 150 3.81 2.01 20.77
CA LYS A 150 3.49 0.73 21.43
C LYS A 150 3.98 -0.45 20.59
N LEU A 151 3.72 -0.41 19.28
CA LEU A 151 4.17 -1.50 18.39
C LEU A 151 5.69 -1.53 18.20
N ALA A 152 6.34 -0.36 18.17
CA ALA A 152 7.79 -0.24 18.01
C ALA A 152 8.58 -0.47 19.31
N ALA A 153 7.92 -0.68 20.46
CA ALA A 153 8.56 -0.75 21.75
C ALA A 153 9.69 -1.80 21.81
N GLY A 154 10.88 -1.38 22.23
CA GLY A 154 12.06 -2.25 22.30
C GLY A 154 12.71 -2.58 20.95
N GLN A 155 12.28 -1.94 19.87
CA GLN A 155 12.83 -2.14 18.53
C GLN A 155 13.36 -0.84 17.94
N THR A 156 14.34 -0.95 17.06
CA THR A 156 14.99 0.19 16.42
C THR A 156 14.77 0.13 14.92
N ALA A 157 14.20 1.20 14.35
CA ALA A 157 14.08 1.33 12.91
C ALA A 157 15.46 1.35 12.23
N PRO A 158 15.63 0.70 11.07
CA PRO A 158 16.89 0.75 10.35
C PRO A 158 17.14 2.18 9.85
N PRO A 159 18.31 2.80 10.13
CA PRO A 159 18.64 4.13 9.61
C PRO A 159 19.00 4.11 8.12
N VAL A 160 19.34 2.92 7.60
CA VAL A 160 19.78 2.68 6.23
C VAL A 160 19.30 1.30 5.81
N VAL A 161 18.92 1.16 4.53
CA VAL A 161 18.51 -0.11 3.94
C VAL A 161 19.32 -0.38 2.67
N ILE A 162 19.36 -1.64 2.23
CA ILE A 162 20.00 -2.02 0.98
C ILE A 162 18.91 -2.10 -0.09
N ASN A 163 19.01 -1.28 -1.12
CA ASN A 163 18.15 -1.40 -2.29
C ASN A 163 18.50 -2.71 -3.01
N ARG A 164 17.57 -3.65 -3.01
CA ARG A 164 17.76 -4.99 -3.56
C ARG A 164 18.11 -5.00 -5.04
N HIS A 165 17.54 -4.07 -5.81
CA HIS A 165 17.80 -3.95 -7.25
C HIS A 165 19.18 -3.35 -7.53
N LEU A 166 19.54 -2.29 -6.81
CA LEU A 166 20.78 -1.54 -7.06
C LEU A 166 22.00 -2.05 -6.27
N GLY A 167 21.79 -2.85 -5.22
CA GLY A 167 22.82 -3.26 -4.26
C GLY A 167 23.39 -2.10 -3.44
N ARG A 168 22.72 -0.94 -3.41
CA ARG A 168 23.20 0.31 -2.78
C ARG A 168 22.53 0.54 -1.44
N ARG A 169 23.27 1.16 -0.53
CA ARG A 169 22.74 1.63 0.75
C ARG A 169 21.96 2.94 0.54
N GLU A 170 20.71 2.98 0.97
CA GLU A 170 19.86 4.17 0.92
C GLU A 170 19.44 4.60 2.33
N PRO A 171 19.58 5.89 2.68
CA PRO A 171 19.18 6.40 4.00
C PRO A 171 17.65 6.42 4.15
N VAL A 172 17.20 6.13 5.37
CA VAL A 172 15.78 6.10 5.75
C VAL A 172 15.39 7.44 6.37
N ARG A 173 14.39 8.09 5.79
CA ARG A 173 13.82 9.36 6.28
C ARG A 173 12.81 9.14 7.40
N ARG A 174 11.92 8.15 7.23
CA ARG A 174 10.86 7.78 8.18
C ARG A 174 10.65 6.27 8.14
N ALA A 175 10.21 5.71 9.26
CA ALA A 175 9.93 4.29 9.35
C ALA A 175 8.69 4.04 10.22
N TRP A 176 7.89 3.05 9.82
CA TRP A 176 6.69 2.62 10.51
C TRP A 176 6.78 1.13 10.76
N ARG A 177 6.57 0.73 12.01
CA ARG A 177 6.62 -0.67 12.41
C ARG A 177 5.45 -1.43 11.81
N GLY A 178 5.71 -2.66 11.36
CA GLY A 178 4.69 -3.45 10.69
C GLY A 178 5.05 -4.91 10.50
N PHE A 179 4.31 -5.54 9.60
CA PHE A 179 4.35 -6.95 9.30
C PHE A 179 4.40 -7.16 7.79
N GLY A 180 5.34 -7.98 7.34
CA GLY A 180 5.47 -8.42 5.97
C GLY A 180 4.99 -9.86 5.84
N THR A 181 4.49 -10.20 4.66
CA THR A 181 4.13 -11.56 4.30
C THR A 181 5.40 -12.36 4.06
N LEU A 182 5.50 -13.53 4.69
CA LEU A 182 6.42 -14.58 4.28
C LEU A 182 5.62 -15.74 3.73
N ALA A 183 6.00 -16.27 2.57
CA ALA A 183 5.39 -17.46 2.01
C ALA A 183 6.41 -18.23 1.17
N MET A 184 6.29 -19.54 1.15
CA MET A 184 7.02 -20.38 0.20
C MET A 184 6.41 -20.25 -1.20
N GLN A 185 7.15 -20.65 -2.22
CA GLN A 185 6.67 -20.60 -3.61
C GLN A 185 5.28 -21.24 -3.77
N GLY A 186 4.41 -20.56 -4.51
CA GLY A 186 2.99 -20.89 -4.66
C GLY A 186 2.14 -20.45 -3.47
N PHE A 187 2.58 -19.41 -2.74
CA PHE A 187 1.92 -18.90 -1.53
C PHE A 187 1.65 -19.98 -0.48
N ARG A 188 2.60 -20.90 -0.32
CA ARG A 188 2.49 -22.02 0.63
C ARG A 188 2.98 -21.61 2.02
N ALA A 189 2.28 -22.07 3.04
CA ALA A 189 2.57 -21.80 4.45
C ALA A 189 2.84 -20.31 4.73
N PRO A 190 1.92 -19.40 4.33
CA PRO A 190 2.15 -17.99 4.54
C PRO A 190 2.12 -17.68 6.05
N SER A 191 2.84 -16.64 6.43
CA SER A 191 2.88 -16.15 7.81
C SER A 191 3.20 -14.66 7.81
N TRP A 192 3.01 -14.03 8.96
CA TRP A 192 3.39 -12.65 9.19
C TRP A 192 4.75 -12.60 9.90
N ALA A 193 5.65 -11.76 9.40
CA ALA A 193 6.92 -11.49 10.03
C ALA A 193 7.10 -10.00 10.28
N GLY A 194 7.70 -9.68 11.41
CA GLY A 194 8.03 -8.31 11.76
C GLY A 194 8.94 -7.63 10.72
N GLY A 195 8.65 -6.36 10.47
CA GLY A 195 9.51 -5.49 9.68
C GLY A 195 9.14 -4.01 9.81
N TRP A 196 9.68 -3.22 8.90
CA TRP A 196 9.54 -1.77 8.85
C TRP A 196 9.16 -1.37 7.43
N LEU A 197 8.06 -0.62 7.32
CA LEU A 197 7.83 0.20 6.15
C LEU A 197 8.72 1.43 6.26
N VAL A 198 9.60 1.65 5.30
CA VAL A 198 10.57 2.75 5.32
C VAL A 198 10.31 3.69 4.15
N GLN A 199 10.31 4.99 4.41
CA GLN A 199 10.42 6.02 3.38
C GLN A 199 11.89 6.40 3.22
N LEU A 200 12.37 6.43 1.98
CA LEU A 200 13.77 6.74 1.68
C LEU A 200 13.94 8.24 1.44
N GLU A 201 15.13 8.78 1.73
CA GLU A 201 15.45 10.16 1.36
C GLU A 201 15.50 10.30 -0.16
N ASP A 202 14.98 11.39 -0.72
CA ASP A 202 15.04 11.64 -2.16
C ASP A 202 16.47 11.93 -2.61
N VAL A 203 17.00 11.11 -3.54
CA VAL A 203 18.35 11.33 -4.11
C VAL A 203 18.33 12.44 -5.18
N ALA A 204 17.15 12.84 -5.66
CA ALA A 204 16.96 13.93 -6.60
C ALA A 204 15.82 14.85 -6.16
N ALA A 205 15.87 16.13 -6.56
CA ALA A 205 14.82 17.15 -6.32
C ALA A 205 13.46 16.84 -6.99
N SER A 206 13.21 15.59 -7.38
CA SER A 206 12.03 15.12 -8.11
C SER A 206 10.79 14.90 -7.24
N GLY A 207 10.88 15.05 -5.91
CA GLY A 207 9.76 14.81 -5.00
C GLY A 207 9.23 13.37 -5.10
N SER A 208 10.14 12.41 -5.34
CA SER A 208 9.72 11.03 -5.60
C SER A 208 9.35 10.34 -4.29
N ASN A 209 8.07 10.01 -4.14
CA ASN A 209 7.61 9.17 -3.05
C ASN A 209 8.22 7.76 -3.24
N ARG A 210 9.32 7.48 -2.55
CA ARG A 210 9.99 6.18 -2.57
C ARG A 210 9.91 5.53 -1.20
N PHE A 211 9.51 4.27 -1.18
CA PHE A 211 9.45 3.49 0.05
C PHE A 211 9.87 2.05 -0.21
N GLY A 212 10.04 1.28 0.87
CA GLY A 212 10.21 -0.16 0.81
C GLY A 212 9.76 -0.81 2.10
N PHE A 213 9.57 -2.12 2.08
CA PHE A 213 9.38 -2.90 3.30
C PHE A 213 10.66 -3.69 3.60
N VAL A 214 11.09 -3.66 4.85
CA VAL A 214 12.36 -4.25 5.34
C VAL A 214 12.02 -5.20 6.48
N TRP A 215 12.40 -6.46 6.39
CA TRP A 215 12.13 -7.44 7.44
C TRP A 215 13.13 -7.29 8.60
N ASP A 216 12.76 -7.64 9.82
CA ASP A 216 13.68 -7.51 10.98
C ASP A 216 14.99 -8.28 10.83
N ARG A 217 14.96 -9.36 10.03
CA ARG A 217 16.09 -10.27 9.83
C ARG A 217 16.96 -9.88 8.63
N ASN A 218 16.56 -8.90 7.81
CA ASN A 218 17.30 -8.51 6.60
C ASN A 218 17.17 -7.02 6.31
N GLN A 219 18.26 -6.37 5.89
CA GLN A 219 18.26 -4.95 5.50
C GLN A 219 17.90 -4.73 4.03
N ASP A 220 17.69 -5.79 3.24
CA ASP A 220 17.28 -5.64 1.84
C ASP A 220 15.82 -5.19 1.74
N ALA A 221 15.59 -4.13 0.97
CA ALA A 221 14.29 -3.63 0.60
C ALA A 221 14.12 -3.67 -0.92
N VAL A 222 12.94 -4.08 -1.38
CA VAL A 222 12.52 -3.71 -2.73
C VAL A 222 12.05 -2.27 -2.67
N VAL A 223 12.73 -1.41 -3.43
CA VAL A 223 12.39 0.01 -3.48
C VAL A 223 11.27 0.21 -4.48
N LEU A 224 10.18 0.73 -3.98
CA LEU A 224 8.93 0.98 -4.67
C LEU A 224 8.86 2.45 -5.07
N GLN A 225 8.57 2.69 -6.34
CA GLN A 225 8.51 4.01 -6.94
C GLN A 225 7.09 4.32 -7.39
N TRP A 226 6.65 5.55 -7.15
CA TRP A 226 5.35 6.04 -7.58
C TRP A 226 5.15 5.87 -9.09
N VAL A 227 4.00 5.32 -9.50
CA VAL A 227 3.63 5.25 -10.91
C VAL A 227 3.10 6.62 -11.34
N ALA A 228 3.94 7.42 -11.98
CA ALA A 228 3.65 8.82 -12.34
C ALA A 228 2.41 8.99 -13.24
N THR A 229 2.05 7.99 -14.05
CA THR A 229 0.84 8.02 -14.89
C THR A 229 -0.46 8.19 -14.09
N GLN A 230 -0.45 7.85 -12.79
CA GLN A 230 -1.57 8.12 -11.89
C GLN A 230 -1.87 9.60 -11.71
N ASP A 231 -0.83 10.46 -11.78
CA ASP A 231 -0.96 11.93 -11.74
C ASP A 231 -1.48 12.53 -13.04
N THR A 232 -1.86 11.70 -13.99
CA THR A 232 -2.49 12.13 -15.24
C THR A 232 -3.78 11.35 -15.51
N SER A 233 -4.16 10.46 -14.58
CA SER A 233 -5.35 9.64 -14.73
C SER A 233 -6.58 10.48 -14.40
N PRO A 234 -7.51 10.70 -15.34
CA PRO A 234 -8.74 11.44 -15.07
C PRO A 234 -9.62 10.74 -14.03
N PHE A 235 -9.49 9.41 -13.87
CA PHE A 235 -10.25 8.69 -12.85
C PHE A 235 -9.71 8.89 -11.43
N LEU A 236 -8.46 9.37 -11.30
CA LEU A 236 -7.80 9.57 -10.01
C LEU A 236 -7.65 11.05 -9.64
N GLN A 237 -7.58 11.93 -10.64
CA GLN A 237 -7.62 13.37 -10.42
C GLN A 237 -9.07 13.82 -10.51
N ARG A 238 -9.65 14.33 -9.41
CA ARG A 238 -11.00 14.92 -9.45
C ARG A 238 -11.00 16.41 -9.75
N GLU A 239 -9.83 17.03 -9.96
CA GLU A 239 -9.70 18.47 -10.19
C GLU A 239 -10.46 18.97 -11.44
N TRP A 240 -10.77 18.08 -12.38
CA TRP A 240 -11.60 18.41 -13.55
C TRP A 240 -13.11 18.29 -13.29
N LEU A 241 -13.54 17.67 -12.17
CA LEU A 241 -14.93 17.69 -11.75
C LEU A 241 -15.26 19.08 -11.17
N PRO A 242 -16.47 19.60 -11.39
CA PRO A 242 -16.97 20.78 -10.67
C PRO A 242 -16.80 20.64 -9.16
N GLU A 243 -16.56 21.74 -8.46
CA GLU A 243 -16.35 21.75 -6.99
C GLU A 243 -17.51 21.09 -6.21
N ASP A 244 -18.73 21.11 -6.72
CA ASP A 244 -19.90 20.45 -6.12
C ASP A 244 -19.94 18.93 -6.33
N LEU A 245 -19.06 18.39 -7.18
CA LEU A 245 -18.91 16.96 -7.50
C LEU A 245 -17.53 16.37 -7.11
N GLN A 246 -16.61 17.19 -6.59
CA GLN A 246 -15.31 16.75 -6.07
C GLN A 246 -15.45 16.04 -4.72
#